data_AF-A0A0F4XNV3-F1
#
_entry.id   AF-A0A0F4XNV3-F1
#
_cell.length_a   1.000
_cell.length_b   1.000
_cell.length_c   1.000
_cell.angle_alpha   90.00
_cell.angle_beta   90.00
_cell.angle_gamma   90.00
#
_symmetry.space_group_name_H-M   'P 1'
#
loop_
_entity.id
_entity.type
_entity.pdbx_description
1 polymer ?
#
loop_
_entity_poly.entity_id
_entity_poly.type
_entity_poly.pdbx_seq_one_letter_code
_entity_poly.pdbx_strand_id
1 'polypeptide(L)'
;MAARFDPLVHIDWKTPGGELLALLQHYYPDIGVFSGPGFEALLDELSNEMPEVCFEALAPVLAAQGYDLWNLDAGGDDYRPVIVQADQREAFAQHWREQNAEPGYTPTLIEPQKPVAVERKKPKAKRSKLNWLQEVHDYPGATYVHEYNYRNGWAAITEQDEDQWLCFLIDYNQWPPTEQDMLEQRTDGVDAADLQLIDADAQRNLWKRRVIRGDYSADDRYQYEIRQGDEIATFGPAGEQWPEFEQPCVVVGSEIFERQRIYEPEHVTRIWRITADSSEVIFEYADELTILPVGPGRLLFMQHNGPRCWTWNQESPHQAFVAKPMPAEAYKLRASTAYLGGDEVLLFSEGARQNVEHSGYQETVLLAWRFNFMTGTATKATLDGFGSELRQDTRLLVTQPKQVITLRTFHGQLHVARGHGDWWVWSYRANTFGTHTLAWFWNQGSDEVVKLSSKDIPRIKPDVRYVPGQDRYLAFETEFVARLPEFSEMVEAKGGEILVFE
;
A
#
# COMPACT_ATOMS: atom_id res chain seq x y z
N MET A 1 -39.59 -14.60 -25.56
CA MET A 1 -39.40 -15.00 -24.13
C MET A 1 -38.02 -15.64 -23.99
N ALA A 2 -36.96 -14.91 -24.35
CA ALA A 2 -35.61 -15.45 -24.57
C ALA A 2 -34.60 -15.11 -23.45
N ALA A 3 -34.99 -14.37 -22.42
CA ALA A 3 -34.09 -13.80 -21.41
C ALA A 3 -33.96 -14.61 -20.10
N ARG A 4 -34.30 -15.90 -20.06
CA ARG A 4 -34.41 -16.64 -18.77
C ARG A 4 -33.09 -17.20 -18.25
N PHE A 5 -32.09 -17.44 -19.10
CA PHE A 5 -30.86 -18.16 -18.74
C PHE A 5 -29.57 -17.50 -19.22
N ASP A 6 -29.64 -16.29 -19.77
CA ASP A 6 -28.46 -15.54 -20.23
C ASP A 6 -27.58 -15.14 -19.04
N PRO A 7 -26.24 -15.24 -19.16
CA PRO A 7 -25.33 -14.75 -18.14
C PRO A 7 -25.46 -13.23 -18.01
N LEU A 8 -25.80 -12.77 -16.82
CA LEU A 8 -25.91 -11.34 -16.50
C LEU A 8 -24.59 -10.75 -15.99
N VAL A 9 -23.67 -11.62 -15.57
CA VAL A 9 -22.41 -11.26 -14.93
C VAL A 9 -21.25 -11.93 -15.68
N HIS A 10 -20.20 -11.15 -15.91
CA HIS A 10 -18.93 -11.59 -16.49
C HIS A 10 -17.81 -11.03 -15.63
N ILE A 11 -16.87 -11.90 -15.24
CA ILE A 11 -15.89 -11.62 -14.19
C ILE A 11 -14.51 -12.12 -14.65
N ASP A 12 -13.50 -11.27 -14.60
CA ASP A 12 -12.09 -11.69 -14.79
C ASP A 12 -11.60 -12.43 -13.52
N TRP A 13 -10.77 -13.46 -13.66
CA TRP A 13 -10.23 -14.21 -12.52
C TRP A 13 -9.52 -13.36 -11.45
N LYS A 14 -9.08 -12.14 -11.78
CA LYS A 14 -8.47 -11.16 -10.87
C LYS A 14 -9.49 -10.30 -10.12
N THR A 15 -10.78 -10.45 -10.40
CA THR A 15 -11.83 -9.68 -9.72
C THR A 15 -11.94 -10.11 -8.26
N PRO A 16 -11.81 -9.20 -7.28
CA PRO A 16 -11.95 -9.53 -5.87
C PRO A 16 -13.38 -9.90 -5.51
N GLY A 17 -13.52 -10.79 -4.53
CA GLY A 17 -14.81 -11.27 -4.07
C GLY A 17 -15.79 -10.16 -3.66
N GLY A 18 -15.31 -9.02 -3.17
CA GLY A 18 -16.16 -7.87 -2.82
C GLY A 18 -16.90 -7.31 -4.04
N GLU A 19 -16.18 -7.08 -5.14
CA GLU A 19 -16.75 -6.61 -6.41
C GLU A 19 -17.66 -7.68 -7.03
N LEU A 20 -17.25 -8.95 -6.99
CA LEU A 20 -18.06 -10.07 -7.45
C LEU A 20 -19.40 -10.16 -6.72
N LEU A 21 -19.39 -10.05 -5.38
CA LEU A 21 -20.59 -10.11 -4.55
C LEU A 21 -21.51 -8.90 -4.79
N ALA A 22 -20.93 -7.70 -4.98
CA ALA A 22 -21.69 -6.50 -5.33
C ALA A 22 -22.38 -6.63 -6.70
N LEU A 23 -21.70 -7.19 -7.70
CA LEU A 23 -22.28 -7.49 -9.00
C LEU A 23 -23.43 -8.50 -8.87
N LEU A 24 -23.24 -9.59 -8.11
CA LEU A 24 -24.30 -10.57 -7.88
C LEU A 24 -25.52 -9.94 -7.17
N GLN A 25 -25.30 -9.06 -6.19
CA GLN A 25 -26.38 -8.32 -5.54
C GLN A 25 -27.13 -7.41 -6.53
N HIS A 26 -26.42 -6.74 -7.44
CA HIS A 26 -27.02 -5.85 -8.44
C HIS A 26 -27.91 -6.61 -9.44
N TYR A 27 -27.42 -7.74 -9.96
CA TYR A 27 -28.13 -8.52 -10.99
C TYR A 27 -29.14 -9.53 -10.45
N TYR A 28 -29.02 -9.92 -9.17
CA TYR A 28 -29.95 -10.84 -8.49
C TYR A 28 -30.53 -10.22 -7.20
N PRO A 29 -31.15 -9.02 -7.26
CA PRO A 29 -31.58 -8.28 -6.07
C PRO A 29 -32.68 -9.00 -5.27
N ASP A 30 -33.43 -9.89 -5.92
CA ASP A 30 -34.56 -10.62 -5.31
C ASP A 30 -34.12 -11.86 -4.51
N ILE A 31 -32.84 -12.26 -4.58
CA ILE A 31 -32.32 -13.42 -3.85
C ILE A 31 -31.90 -13.00 -2.45
N GLY A 32 -32.57 -13.52 -1.43
CA GLY A 32 -32.36 -13.12 -0.03
C GLY A 32 -30.93 -13.27 0.49
N VAL A 33 -30.11 -14.17 -0.09
CA VAL A 33 -28.68 -14.34 0.21
C VAL A 33 -27.88 -13.04 0.07
N PHE A 34 -28.26 -12.17 -0.86
CA PHE A 34 -27.54 -10.93 -1.17
C PHE A 34 -28.06 -9.72 -0.38
N SER A 35 -28.71 -9.96 0.77
CA SER A 35 -29.25 -8.90 1.60
C SER A 35 -29.09 -9.17 3.10
N GLY A 36 -28.99 -8.10 3.89
CA GLY A 36 -28.98 -8.16 5.35
C GLY A 36 -27.69 -8.72 5.97
N PRO A 37 -27.71 -9.05 7.28
CA PRO A 37 -26.50 -9.35 8.05
C PRO A 37 -25.72 -10.59 7.59
N GLY A 38 -26.40 -11.55 6.95
CA GLY A 38 -25.74 -12.73 6.40
C GLY A 38 -24.87 -12.40 5.19
N PHE A 39 -25.36 -11.51 4.31
CA PHE A 39 -24.59 -11.00 3.19
C PHE A 39 -23.39 -10.17 3.64
N GLU A 40 -23.57 -9.31 4.64
CA GLU A 40 -22.48 -8.53 5.22
C GLU A 40 -21.35 -9.43 5.78
N ALA A 41 -21.71 -10.56 6.40
CA ALA A 41 -20.72 -11.53 6.86
C ALA A 41 -19.98 -12.21 5.70
N LEU A 42 -20.67 -12.50 4.58
CA LEU A 42 -20.04 -13.04 3.37
C LEU A 42 -19.11 -12.01 2.73
N LEU A 43 -19.51 -10.73 2.65
CA LEU A 43 -18.65 -9.65 2.19
C LEU A 43 -17.39 -9.55 3.05
N ASP A 44 -17.54 -9.55 4.38
CA ASP A 44 -16.38 -9.52 5.29
C ASP A 44 -15.41 -10.69 5.08
N GLU A 45 -15.96 -11.89 4.85
CA GLU A 45 -15.18 -13.11 4.69
C GLU A 45 -14.49 -13.20 3.32
N LEU A 46 -15.19 -12.80 2.25
CA LEU A 46 -14.79 -13.09 0.87
C LEU A 46 -14.24 -11.89 0.12
N SER A 47 -14.25 -10.68 0.70
CA SER A 47 -13.94 -9.46 -0.07
C SER A 47 -12.60 -9.49 -0.80
N ASN A 48 -11.61 -10.20 -0.25
CA ASN A 48 -10.25 -10.30 -0.81
C ASN A 48 -9.97 -11.68 -1.43
N GLU A 49 -10.96 -12.55 -1.54
CA GLU A 49 -10.79 -13.92 -2.05
C GLU A 49 -10.96 -13.98 -3.57
N MET A 50 -10.40 -15.04 -4.16
CA MET A 50 -10.57 -15.31 -5.59
C MET A 50 -11.99 -15.74 -5.93
N PRO A 51 -12.47 -15.54 -7.18
CA PRO A 51 -13.82 -15.93 -7.59
C PRO A 51 -14.18 -17.37 -7.26
N GLU A 52 -13.26 -18.33 -7.44
CA GLU A 52 -13.47 -19.76 -7.19
C GLU A 52 -13.74 -20.04 -5.71
N VAL A 53 -13.00 -19.38 -4.81
CA VAL A 53 -13.21 -19.47 -3.36
C VAL A 53 -14.58 -18.88 -3.00
N CYS A 54 -14.94 -17.75 -3.62
CA CYS A 54 -16.25 -17.14 -3.44
C CYS A 54 -17.39 -18.07 -3.89
N PHE A 55 -17.25 -18.72 -5.04
CA PHE A 55 -18.24 -19.66 -5.54
C PHE A 55 -18.38 -20.90 -4.65
N GLU A 56 -17.28 -21.46 -4.16
CA GLU A 56 -17.29 -22.58 -3.23
C GLU A 56 -18.02 -22.22 -1.92
N ALA A 57 -17.85 -20.99 -1.43
CA ALA A 57 -18.54 -20.49 -0.24
C ALA A 57 -20.03 -20.16 -0.50
N LEU A 58 -20.37 -19.62 -1.68
CA LEU A 58 -21.73 -19.22 -2.03
C LEU A 58 -22.65 -20.40 -2.35
N ALA A 59 -22.15 -21.42 -3.03
CA ALA A 59 -22.94 -22.59 -3.46
C ALA A 59 -23.80 -23.22 -2.34
N PRO A 60 -23.29 -23.52 -1.13
CA PRO A 60 -24.13 -24.05 -0.05
C PRO A 60 -25.15 -23.05 0.50
N VAL A 61 -24.84 -21.74 0.49
CA VAL A 61 -25.74 -20.70 1.00
C VAL A 61 -26.92 -20.50 0.04
N LEU A 62 -26.65 -20.51 -1.27
CA LEU A 62 -27.67 -20.46 -2.32
C LEU A 62 -28.54 -21.72 -2.33
N ALA A 63 -27.93 -22.90 -2.20
CA ALA A 63 -28.64 -24.17 -2.17
C ALA A 63 -29.63 -24.25 -1.00
N ALA A 64 -29.29 -23.69 0.17
CA ALA A 64 -30.18 -23.63 1.33
C ALA A 64 -31.44 -22.78 1.08
N GLN A 65 -31.42 -21.87 0.10
CA GLN A 65 -32.56 -21.06 -0.32
C GLN A 65 -33.21 -21.56 -1.62
N GLY A 66 -32.84 -22.75 -2.12
CA GLY A 66 -33.44 -23.36 -3.30
C GLY A 66 -32.86 -22.86 -4.63
N TYR A 67 -31.64 -22.34 -4.63
CA TYR A 67 -30.93 -21.89 -5.84
C TYR A 67 -29.67 -22.72 -6.09
N ASP A 68 -29.36 -22.93 -7.37
CA ASP A 68 -28.11 -23.51 -7.83
C ASP A 68 -27.19 -22.43 -8.40
N LEU A 69 -25.90 -22.53 -8.12
CA LEU A 69 -24.85 -21.72 -8.74
C LEU A 69 -24.18 -22.52 -9.86
N TRP A 70 -24.22 -21.98 -11.07
CA TRP A 70 -23.56 -22.52 -12.25
C TRP A 70 -22.46 -21.57 -12.73
N ASN A 71 -21.43 -22.09 -13.37
CA ASN A 71 -20.50 -21.32 -14.18
C ASN A 71 -20.64 -21.74 -15.64
N LEU A 72 -20.84 -20.78 -16.54
CA LEU A 72 -20.80 -21.02 -17.99
C LEU A 72 -19.35 -20.84 -18.47
N ASP A 73 -18.61 -21.93 -18.53
CA ASP A 73 -17.22 -21.92 -18.97
C ASP A 73 -17.15 -21.72 -20.49
N ALA A 74 -16.51 -20.64 -20.93
CA ALA A 74 -16.28 -20.34 -22.35
C ALA A 74 -14.85 -20.72 -22.80
N GLY A 75 -14.03 -21.27 -21.90
CA GLY A 75 -12.59 -21.34 -22.01
C GLY A 75 -11.93 -19.99 -21.72
N GLY A 76 -10.86 -19.99 -20.92
CA GLY A 76 -10.04 -18.81 -20.64
C GLY A 76 -9.96 -18.44 -19.16
N ASP A 77 -9.62 -17.17 -18.93
CA ASP A 77 -9.31 -16.52 -17.64
C ASP A 77 -10.57 -15.88 -17.00
N ASP A 78 -11.78 -16.24 -17.45
CA ASP A 78 -13.03 -15.55 -17.10
C ASP A 78 -14.10 -16.49 -16.52
N TYR A 79 -14.93 -15.92 -15.63
CA TYR A 79 -16.09 -16.57 -15.03
C TYR A 79 -17.41 -15.92 -15.47
N ARG A 80 -18.43 -16.76 -15.65
CA ARG A 80 -19.81 -16.37 -15.99
C ARG A 80 -20.78 -17.07 -15.05
N PRO A 81 -20.87 -16.61 -13.79
CA PRO A 81 -21.75 -17.21 -12.82
C PRO A 81 -23.22 -16.96 -13.20
N VAL A 82 -24.04 -18.02 -13.10
CA VAL A 82 -25.48 -17.94 -13.29
C VAL A 82 -26.17 -18.60 -12.11
N ILE A 83 -27.10 -17.88 -11.49
CA ILE A 83 -27.91 -18.39 -10.38
C ILE A 83 -29.29 -18.75 -10.90
N VAL A 84 -29.69 -20.02 -10.73
CA VAL A 84 -30.99 -20.53 -11.19
C VAL A 84 -31.73 -21.17 -10.04
N GLN A 85 -33.07 -21.18 -10.10
CA GLN A 85 -33.85 -21.97 -9.14
C GLN A 85 -33.56 -23.47 -9.33
N ALA A 86 -33.45 -24.21 -8.23
CA ALA A 86 -33.08 -25.63 -8.26
C ALA A 86 -34.09 -26.49 -9.05
N ASP A 87 -35.35 -26.07 -9.17
CA ASP A 87 -36.36 -26.75 -9.99
C ASP A 87 -36.20 -26.50 -11.51
N GLN A 88 -35.40 -25.51 -11.89
CA GLN A 88 -35.07 -25.19 -13.29
C GLN A 88 -33.74 -25.81 -13.74
N ARG A 89 -33.07 -26.57 -12.87
CA ARG A 89 -31.75 -27.19 -13.11
C ARG A 89 -31.67 -27.92 -14.44
N GLU A 90 -32.62 -28.82 -14.71
CA GLU A 90 -32.62 -29.64 -15.93
C GLU A 90 -32.87 -28.78 -17.17
N ALA A 91 -33.80 -27.83 -17.09
CA ALA A 91 -34.12 -26.91 -18.18
C ALA A 91 -32.93 -26.00 -18.55
N PHE A 92 -32.21 -25.49 -17.55
CA PHE A 92 -30.99 -24.70 -17.74
C PHE A 92 -29.89 -25.52 -18.43
N ALA A 93 -29.60 -26.71 -17.90
CA ALA A 93 -28.57 -27.58 -18.44
C ALA A 93 -28.90 -28.06 -19.86
N GLN A 94 -30.17 -28.24 -20.20
CA GLN A 94 -30.61 -28.58 -21.57
C GLN A 94 -30.48 -27.39 -22.51
N HIS A 95 -30.90 -26.20 -22.10
CA HIS A 95 -30.82 -24.98 -22.89
C HIS A 95 -29.41 -24.72 -23.44
N TRP A 96 -28.40 -24.78 -22.56
CA TRP A 96 -27.02 -24.53 -22.93
C TRP A 96 -26.34 -25.71 -23.64
N ARG A 97 -26.83 -26.95 -23.48
CA ARG A 97 -26.37 -28.10 -24.28
C ARG A 97 -26.87 -28.08 -25.73
N GLU A 98 -28.04 -27.48 -25.98
CA GLU A 98 -28.67 -27.43 -27.30
C GLU A 98 -28.29 -26.16 -28.10
N GLN A 99 -27.80 -25.12 -27.43
CA GLN A 99 -27.27 -23.92 -28.09
C GLN A 99 -25.94 -24.23 -28.80
N ASN A 100 -26.01 -24.43 -30.13
CA ASN A 100 -24.84 -24.54 -31.01
C ASN A 100 -24.30 -23.17 -31.48
N ALA A 101 -24.36 -22.14 -30.63
CA ALA A 101 -23.90 -20.79 -30.96
C ALA A 101 -22.46 -20.57 -30.48
N GLU A 102 -21.69 -19.79 -31.25
CA GLU A 102 -20.34 -19.35 -30.86
C GLU A 102 -20.43 -18.07 -30.01
N PRO A 103 -19.69 -17.97 -28.89
CA PRO A 103 -18.80 -18.99 -28.32
C PRO A 103 -19.56 -20.14 -27.63
N GLY A 104 -19.06 -21.36 -27.78
CA GLY A 104 -19.65 -22.56 -27.18
C GLY A 104 -19.46 -22.62 -25.66
N TYR A 105 -20.49 -22.31 -24.90
CA TYR A 105 -20.44 -22.37 -23.43
C TYR A 105 -20.68 -23.79 -22.89
N THR A 106 -19.90 -24.19 -21.88
CA THR A 106 -20.10 -25.43 -21.14
C THR A 106 -20.65 -25.14 -19.74
N PRO A 107 -21.91 -25.47 -19.45
CA PRO A 107 -22.49 -25.24 -18.13
C PRO A 107 -21.91 -26.23 -17.10
N THR A 108 -21.28 -25.70 -16.05
CA THR A 108 -20.75 -26.49 -14.93
C THR A 108 -21.47 -26.10 -13.64
N LEU A 109 -22.13 -27.08 -13.00
CA LEU A 109 -22.74 -26.88 -11.68
C LEU A 109 -21.64 -26.83 -10.62
N ILE A 110 -21.67 -25.79 -9.78
CA ILE A 110 -20.76 -25.69 -8.64
C ILE A 110 -21.41 -26.42 -7.47
N GLU A 111 -20.95 -27.64 -7.20
CA GLU A 111 -21.54 -28.48 -6.15
C GLU A 111 -21.30 -27.88 -4.76
N PRO A 112 -22.32 -27.83 -3.89
CA PRO A 112 -22.12 -27.49 -2.49
C PRO A 112 -21.18 -28.52 -1.84
N GLN A 113 -19.96 -28.11 -1.50
CA GLN A 113 -19.06 -29.01 -0.78
C GLN A 113 -19.64 -29.30 0.61
N LYS A 114 -19.64 -30.59 1.00
CA LYS A 114 -19.91 -30.96 2.39
C LYS A 114 -18.84 -30.30 3.26
N PRO A 115 -19.20 -29.61 4.35
CA PRO A 115 -18.21 -28.96 5.20
C PRO A 115 -17.19 -30.00 5.66
N VAL A 116 -15.93 -29.83 5.25
CA VAL A 116 -14.83 -30.63 5.76
C VAL A 116 -14.79 -30.36 7.26
N ALA A 117 -14.83 -31.42 8.06
CA ALA A 117 -14.68 -31.32 9.51
C ALA A 117 -13.27 -30.82 9.82
N VAL A 118 -13.08 -29.49 9.77
CA VAL A 118 -11.90 -28.85 10.32
C VAL A 118 -12.01 -29.10 11.83
N GLU A 119 -11.06 -29.83 12.39
CA GLU A 119 -10.90 -29.92 13.84
C GLU A 119 -10.90 -28.49 14.37
N ARG A 120 -12.00 -28.10 15.02
CA ARG A 120 -12.11 -26.82 15.69
C ARG A 120 -11.05 -26.81 16.79
N LYS A 121 -9.87 -26.28 16.48
CA LYS A 121 -8.94 -25.79 17.50
C LYS A 121 -9.78 -24.91 18.43
N LYS A 122 -9.67 -25.17 19.74
CA LYS A 122 -10.41 -24.43 20.78
C LYS A 122 -10.45 -22.94 20.41
N PRO A 123 -11.63 -22.29 20.46
CA PRO A 123 -11.69 -20.87 20.19
C PRO A 123 -10.74 -20.19 21.17
N LYS A 124 -9.66 -19.60 20.65
CA LYS A 124 -8.93 -18.59 21.42
C LYS A 124 -9.95 -17.52 21.79
N ALA A 125 -9.78 -16.95 22.98
CA ALA A 125 -10.72 -16.03 23.63
C ALA A 125 -11.36 -15.07 22.62
N LYS A 126 -12.67 -14.84 22.77
CA LYS A 126 -13.45 -13.88 21.96
C LYS A 126 -12.61 -12.62 21.76
N ARG A 127 -12.02 -12.44 20.58
CA ARG A 127 -11.62 -11.11 20.12
C ARG A 127 -12.91 -10.30 20.17
N SER A 128 -12.96 -9.25 20.97
CA SER A 128 -13.98 -8.23 20.76
C SER A 128 -13.90 -7.85 19.27
N LYS A 129 -15.04 -7.68 18.60
CA LYS A 129 -15.04 -6.95 17.32
C LYS A 129 -14.74 -5.50 17.68
N LEU A 130 -13.47 -5.23 17.99
CA LEU A 130 -12.97 -3.88 18.18
C LEU A 130 -13.36 -3.11 16.93
N ASN A 131 -14.01 -1.96 17.09
CA ASN A 131 -14.31 -1.14 15.95
C ASN A 131 -13.00 -0.50 15.48
N TRP A 132 -12.40 -1.07 14.43
CA TRP A 132 -11.10 -0.64 13.93
C TRP A 132 -11.14 0.71 13.19
N LEU A 133 -12.31 1.13 12.71
CA LEU A 133 -12.50 2.42 12.06
C LEU A 133 -13.44 3.26 12.93
N GLN A 134 -12.85 4.10 13.77
CA GLN A 134 -13.55 5.00 14.67
C GLN A 134 -13.55 6.40 14.08
N GLU A 135 -14.61 7.18 14.38
CA GLU A 135 -14.72 8.58 13.98
C GLU A 135 -14.31 8.77 12.50
N VAL A 136 -15.17 8.38 11.57
CA VAL A 136 -14.88 8.47 10.14
C VAL A 136 -15.14 9.89 9.66
N HIS A 137 -14.23 10.42 8.82
CA HIS A 137 -14.41 11.65 8.08
C HIS A 137 -14.42 11.31 6.58
N ASP A 138 -15.59 11.40 5.98
CA ASP A 138 -15.80 11.15 4.55
C ASP A 138 -15.40 12.37 3.71
N TYR A 139 -14.77 12.12 2.58
CA TYR A 139 -14.44 13.14 1.60
C TYR A 139 -15.56 13.31 0.56
N PRO A 140 -15.75 14.52 0.01
CA PRO A 140 -16.72 14.75 -1.05
C PRO A 140 -16.32 14.10 -2.39
N GLY A 141 -15.05 13.71 -2.54
CA GLY A 141 -14.48 13.10 -3.73
C GLY A 141 -13.28 12.21 -3.39
N ALA A 142 -12.63 11.66 -4.42
CA ALA A 142 -11.50 10.76 -4.25
C ALA A 142 -10.23 11.52 -3.81
N THR A 143 -9.81 11.31 -2.56
CA THR A 143 -8.65 11.95 -1.93
C THR A 143 -7.50 10.96 -1.76
N TYR A 144 -6.51 11.05 -2.65
CA TYR A 144 -5.38 10.12 -2.68
C TYR A 144 -4.22 10.58 -1.79
N VAL A 145 -4.11 10.02 -0.58
CA VAL A 145 -3.00 10.32 0.34
C VAL A 145 -1.86 9.30 0.21
N HIS A 146 -0.78 9.70 -0.45
CA HIS A 146 0.38 8.86 -0.73
C HIS A 146 1.65 9.35 0.00
N GLU A 147 2.71 8.55 -0.05
CA GLU A 147 3.99 8.93 0.57
C GLU A 147 4.63 10.15 -0.08
N TYR A 148 4.31 10.44 -1.35
CA TYR A 148 4.93 11.53 -2.09
C TYR A 148 4.32 12.90 -1.79
N ASN A 149 3.06 12.94 -1.35
CA ASN A 149 2.33 14.18 -1.04
C ASN A 149 2.01 14.35 0.45
N TYR A 150 2.39 13.41 1.32
CA TYR A 150 2.16 13.47 2.77
C TYR A 150 3.43 13.84 3.56
N ARG A 151 3.37 14.88 4.41
CA ARG A 151 4.49 15.37 5.24
C ARG A 151 3.99 15.76 6.64
N ASN A 152 4.51 15.12 7.69
CA ASN A 152 4.26 15.45 9.10
C ASN A 152 2.78 15.72 9.48
N GLY A 153 1.86 14.88 9.01
CA GLY A 153 0.43 15.08 9.27
C GLY A 153 -0.29 15.99 8.28
N TRP A 154 0.39 16.48 7.25
CA TRP A 154 -0.21 17.28 6.18
C TRP A 154 -0.18 16.51 4.86
N ALA A 155 -1.19 16.68 4.00
CA ALA A 155 -1.16 16.18 2.63
C ALA A 155 -1.58 17.23 1.62
N ALA A 156 -0.88 17.29 0.49
CA ALA A 156 -1.30 18.08 -0.65
C ALA A 156 -2.10 17.23 -1.64
N ILE A 157 -3.33 17.62 -1.92
CA ILE A 157 -4.28 16.93 -2.80
C ILE A 157 -4.55 17.83 -3.99
N THR A 158 -4.33 17.29 -5.18
CA THR A 158 -4.61 17.99 -6.44
C THR A 158 -5.85 17.40 -7.08
N GLU A 159 -6.82 18.24 -7.37
CA GLU A 159 -8.09 17.84 -7.98
C GLU A 159 -8.33 18.66 -9.25
N GLN A 160 -8.92 18.04 -10.26
CA GLN A 160 -9.28 18.75 -11.48
C GLN A 160 -10.72 19.26 -11.35
N ASP A 161 -10.90 20.58 -11.45
CA ASP A 161 -12.20 21.24 -11.46
C ASP A 161 -12.39 22.03 -12.76
N GLU A 162 -13.34 21.59 -13.58
CA GLU A 162 -13.57 22.09 -14.94
C GLU A 162 -12.27 22.21 -15.77
N ASP A 163 -11.77 23.43 -15.96
CA ASP A 163 -10.59 23.78 -16.75
C ASP A 163 -9.33 24.08 -15.91
N GLN A 164 -9.40 23.97 -14.57
CA GLN A 164 -8.30 24.31 -13.66
C GLN A 164 -8.00 23.17 -12.68
N TRP A 165 -6.73 22.99 -12.33
CA TRP A 165 -6.37 22.15 -11.19
C TRP A 165 -6.39 22.96 -9.89
N LEU A 166 -7.07 22.44 -8.87
CA LEU A 166 -7.08 22.93 -7.50
C LEU A 166 -6.02 22.20 -6.67
N CYS A 167 -5.51 22.87 -5.62
CA CYS A 167 -4.57 22.28 -4.66
C CYS A 167 -5.08 22.51 -3.25
N PHE A 168 -5.50 21.44 -2.57
CA PHE A 168 -5.88 21.48 -1.18
C PHE A 168 -4.75 20.96 -0.30
N LEU A 169 -4.38 21.75 0.69
CA LEU A 169 -3.50 21.32 1.76
C LEU A 169 -4.36 20.89 2.96
N ILE A 170 -4.42 19.59 3.22
CA ILE A 170 -5.20 18.99 4.31
C ILE A 170 -4.30 18.79 5.54
N ASP A 171 -4.72 19.35 6.67
CA ASP A 171 -4.09 19.14 7.98
C ASP A 171 -4.81 18.03 8.75
N TYR A 172 -4.10 16.90 8.93
CA TYR A 172 -4.52 15.77 9.74
C TYR A 172 -4.02 15.86 11.19
N ASN A 173 -3.35 16.94 11.61
CA ASN A 173 -2.90 17.07 13.01
C ASN A 173 -4.04 17.39 13.98
N GLN A 174 -5.21 17.77 13.47
CA GLN A 174 -6.44 17.96 14.23
C GLN A 174 -7.58 17.09 13.68
N TRP A 175 -8.65 16.98 14.47
CA TRP A 175 -9.82 16.19 14.09
C TRP A 175 -11.13 16.96 14.29
N PRO A 176 -12.02 16.98 13.28
CA PRO A 176 -11.83 16.45 11.92
C PRO A 176 -10.66 17.15 11.19
N PRO A 177 -10.10 16.54 10.12
CA PRO A 177 -9.10 17.20 9.30
C PRO A 177 -9.64 18.53 8.76
N THR A 178 -8.75 19.49 8.56
CA THR A 178 -9.09 20.79 7.96
C THR A 178 -8.38 20.96 6.64
N GLU A 179 -9.08 21.50 5.66
CA GLU A 179 -8.54 21.80 4.34
C GLU A 179 -8.26 23.28 4.17
N GLN A 180 -7.24 23.58 3.37
CA GLN A 180 -6.94 24.93 2.91
C GLN A 180 -6.69 24.89 1.40
N ASP A 181 -7.42 25.72 0.66
CA ASP A 181 -7.14 25.95 -0.76
C ASP A 181 -5.84 26.77 -0.90
N MET A 182 -4.85 26.19 -1.56
CA MET A 182 -3.54 26.79 -1.77
C MET A 182 -3.52 27.81 -2.90
N LEU A 183 -4.56 27.87 -3.73
CA LEU A 183 -4.68 28.79 -4.85
C LEU A 183 -5.60 29.98 -4.54
N GLU A 184 -6.51 29.87 -3.56
CA GLU A 184 -7.51 30.91 -3.24
C GLU A 184 -6.92 32.32 -3.07
N GLN A 185 -5.74 32.42 -2.47
CA GLN A 185 -5.07 33.69 -2.17
C GLN A 185 -3.95 34.05 -3.16
N ARG A 186 -3.71 33.22 -4.19
CA ARG A 186 -2.62 33.42 -5.14
C ARG A 186 -3.08 34.29 -6.31
N THR A 187 -2.28 35.30 -6.65
CA THR A 187 -2.53 36.20 -7.81
C THR A 187 -1.56 35.98 -8.96
N ASP A 188 -0.64 35.03 -8.84
CA ASP A 188 0.44 34.77 -9.78
C ASP A 188 0.09 33.74 -10.87
N GLY A 189 -1.17 33.29 -10.92
CA GLY A 189 -1.70 32.42 -11.97
C GLY A 189 -1.15 31.00 -11.95
N VAL A 190 -0.74 30.49 -10.78
CA VAL A 190 -0.29 29.10 -10.61
C VAL A 190 -1.43 28.11 -10.85
N ASP A 191 -1.12 27.08 -11.62
CA ASP A 191 -1.94 25.88 -11.73
C ASP A 191 -1.50 24.85 -10.68
N ALA A 192 -2.44 24.17 -10.02
CA ALA A 192 -2.10 23.21 -8.97
C ALA A 192 -1.27 22.03 -9.46
N ALA A 193 -1.37 21.64 -10.74
CA ALA A 193 -0.57 20.56 -11.30
C ALA A 193 0.92 20.90 -11.36
N ASP A 194 1.30 22.17 -11.12
CA ASP A 194 2.67 22.63 -11.03
C ASP A 194 3.20 22.65 -9.59
N LEU A 195 2.37 22.40 -8.58
CA LEU A 195 2.74 22.45 -7.16
C LEU A 195 2.94 21.05 -6.57
N GLN A 196 4.05 20.87 -5.87
CA GLN A 196 4.34 19.66 -5.12
C GLN A 196 4.76 20.00 -3.69
N LEU A 197 4.08 19.43 -2.70
CA LEU A 197 4.49 19.56 -1.29
C LEU A 197 5.78 18.76 -1.03
N ILE A 198 6.77 19.45 -0.47
CA ILE A 198 8.07 18.84 -0.13
C ILE A 198 8.18 18.61 1.37
N ASP A 199 7.76 19.59 2.18
CA ASP A 199 7.79 19.52 3.63
C ASP A 199 6.68 20.40 4.22
N ALA A 200 6.22 20.06 5.41
CA ALA A 200 5.18 20.81 6.11
C ALA A 200 5.33 20.64 7.62
N ASP A 201 5.09 21.72 8.35
CA ASP A 201 4.92 21.73 9.78
C ASP A 201 3.87 22.79 10.19
N ALA A 202 3.65 22.97 11.49
CA ALA A 202 2.66 23.91 12.00
C ALA A 202 2.98 25.40 11.74
N GLN A 203 4.23 25.72 11.36
CA GLN A 203 4.70 27.08 11.13
C GLN A 203 4.85 27.41 9.64
N ARG A 204 5.26 26.42 8.84
CA ARG A 204 5.57 26.61 7.42
C ARG A 204 5.29 25.38 6.58
N ASN A 205 5.10 25.60 5.29
CA ASN A 205 5.15 24.56 4.29
C ASN A 205 6.09 24.95 3.14
N LEU A 206 6.71 23.95 2.53
CA LEU A 206 7.72 24.08 1.51
C LEU A 206 7.27 23.33 0.26
N TRP A 207 7.36 24.01 -0.88
CA TRP A 207 6.80 23.56 -2.14
C TRP A 207 7.85 23.55 -3.23
N LYS A 208 7.75 22.57 -4.12
CA LYS A 208 8.35 22.60 -5.46
C LYS A 208 7.30 23.16 -6.40
N ARG A 209 7.66 24.16 -7.19
CA ARG A 209 6.80 24.72 -8.23
C ARG A 209 7.46 24.58 -9.59
N ARG A 210 6.75 24.03 -10.57
CA ARG A 210 7.14 24.15 -11.98
C ARG A 210 6.87 25.57 -12.47
N VAL A 211 7.91 26.24 -12.95
CA VAL A 211 7.85 27.64 -13.43
C VAL A 211 8.04 27.76 -14.94
N ILE A 212 8.62 26.74 -15.58
CA ILE A 212 8.69 26.62 -17.04
C ILE A 212 8.23 25.21 -17.39
N ARG A 213 7.24 25.10 -18.29
CA ARG A 213 6.86 23.86 -18.94
C ARG A 213 7.60 23.77 -20.28
N GLY A 214 8.49 22.81 -20.40
CA GLY A 214 9.22 22.55 -21.64
C GLY A 214 8.42 21.71 -22.63
N ASP A 215 8.98 21.50 -23.82
CA ASP A 215 8.40 20.59 -24.82
C ASP A 215 8.46 19.12 -24.35
N TYR A 216 9.44 18.81 -23.50
CA TYR A 216 9.63 17.52 -22.83
C TYR A 216 9.80 17.73 -21.32
N SER A 217 9.50 16.74 -20.49
CA SER A 217 9.63 16.85 -19.03
C SER A 217 11.07 17.19 -18.56
N ALA A 218 12.09 16.75 -19.30
CA ALA A 218 13.49 17.12 -19.03
C ALA A 218 13.78 18.62 -19.22
N ASP A 219 12.94 19.32 -19.98
CA ASP A 219 13.03 20.76 -20.23
C ASP A 219 12.24 21.59 -19.21
N ASP A 220 11.43 20.94 -18.36
CA ASP A 220 10.73 21.61 -17.26
C ASP A 220 11.73 22.24 -16.29
N ARG A 221 11.37 23.41 -15.75
CA ARG A 221 12.17 24.10 -14.73
C ARG A 221 11.35 24.38 -13.49
N TYR A 222 11.99 24.21 -12.35
CA TYR A 222 11.38 24.27 -11.04
C TYR A 222 12.03 25.34 -10.17
N GLN A 223 11.23 25.93 -9.29
CA GLN A 223 11.67 26.77 -8.18
C GLN A 223 11.09 26.22 -6.88
N TYR A 224 11.73 26.55 -5.76
CA TYR A 224 11.21 26.23 -4.45
C TYR A 224 10.51 27.45 -3.86
N GLU A 225 9.43 27.22 -3.11
CA GLU A 225 8.67 28.26 -2.43
C GLU A 225 8.47 27.85 -0.97
N ILE A 226 8.68 28.81 -0.06
CA ILE A 226 8.32 28.66 1.35
C ILE A 226 7.07 29.50 1.61
N ARG A 227 6.13 28.93 2.34
CA ARG A 227 4.94 29.65 2.80
C ARG A 227 4.84 29.62 4.32
N GLN A 228 4.54 30.78 4.89
CA GLN A 228 4.35 31.02 6.32
C GLN A 228 3.08 31.84 6.51
N GLY A 229 2.03 31.22 7.06
CA GLY A 229 0.69 31.81 7.03
C GLY A 229 0.24 32.06 5.59
N ASP A 230 -0.10 33.30 5.26
CA ASP A 230 -0.56 33.71 3.92
C ASP A 230 0.60 34.20 3.02
N GLU A 231 1.80 34.38 3.57
CA GLU A 231 2.96 34.86 2.81
C GLU A 231 3.64 33.70 2.07
N ILE A 232 3.88 33.89 0.77
CA ILE A 232 4.62 32.96 -0.10
C ILE A 232 5.87 33.67 -0.60
N ALA A 233 7.03 33.05 -0.40
CA ALA A 233 8.32 33.58 -0.84
C ALA A 233 9.12 32.52 -1.60
N THR A 234 9.94 32.96 -2.57
CA THR A 234 10.90 32.07 -3.21
C THR A 234 11.93 31.57 -2.21
N PHE A 235 12.24 30.28 -2.27
CA PHE A 235 13.31 29.65 -1.53
C PHE A 235 14.43 29.25 -2.49
N GLY A 236 15.68 29.60 -2.15
CA GLY A 236 16.85 29.31 -2.96
C GLY A 236 17.52 30.54 -3.56
N PRO A 237 18.71 30.36 -4.17
CA PRO A 237 19.47 31.44 -4.77
C PRO A 237 18.65 32.24 -5.79
N ALA A 238 18.80 33.56 -5.76
CA ALA A 238 18.04 34.46 -6.61
C ALA A 238 18.24 34.14 -8.10
N GLY A 239 17.11 33.91 -8.81
CA GLY A 239 17.09 33.65 -10.25
C GLY A 239 17.49 32.22 -10.64
N GLU A 240 17.78 31.34 -9.68
CA GLU A 240 18.06 29.95 -9.96
C GLU A 240 16.78 29.18 -10.27
N GLN A 241 16.91 28.22 -11.17
CA GLN A 241 15.86 27.30 -11.58
C GLN A 241 16.50 25.93 -11.81
N TRP A 242 15.86 24.89 -11.29
CA TRP A 242 16.40 23.53 -11.33
C TRP A 242 15.65 22.68 -12.35
N PRO A 243 16.29 21.62 -12.90
CA PRO A 243 15.56 20.60 -13.63
C PRO A 243 14.61 19.85 -12.69
N GLU A 244 13.80 18.96 -13.25
CA GLU A 244 13.10 17.98 -12.44
C GLU A 244 14.11 17.11 -11.68
N PHE A 245 13.86 16.90 -10.40
CA PHE A 245 14.62 15.98 -9.56
C PHE A 245 13.73 14.81 -9.20
N GLU A 246 14.37 13.68 -8.91
CA GLU A 246 13.67 12.45 -8.60
C GLU A 246 13.24 12.41 -7.14
N GLN A 247 12.02 11.93 -6.92
CA GLN A 247 11.49 11.74 -5.58
C GLN A 247 12.18 10.56 -4.87
N PRO A 248 12.28 10.59 -3.52
CA PRO A 248 11.81 11.65 -2.63
C PRO A 248 12.79 12.83 -2.53
N CYS A 249 12.23 14.04 -2.43
CA CYS A 249 12.95 15.21 -1.97
C CYS A 249 13.12 15.16 -0.45
N VAL A 250 14.31 15.44 0.06
CA VAL A 250 14.64 15.31 1.48
C VAL A 250 14.90 16.69 2.08
N VAL A 251 14.23 17.01 3.19
CA VAL A 251 14.43 18.27 3.91
C VAL A 251 15.05 17.98 5.27
N VAL A 252 16.16 18.65 5.59
CA VAL A 252 16.81 18.59 6.90
C VAL A 252 16.99 20.01 7.42
N GLY A 253 16.24 20.36 8.47
CA GLY A 253 16.22 21.72 8.98
C GLY A 253 15.68 22.69 7.93
N SER A 254 16.50 23.65 7.51
CA SER A 254 16.14 24.63 6.47
C SER A 254 16.75 24.33 5.10
N GLU A 255 17.29 23.13 4.90
CA GLU A 255 18.02 22.77 3.68
C GLU A 255 17.28 21.66 2.92
N ILE A 256 17.30 21.78 1.60
CA ILE A 256 16.70 20.83 0.66
C ILE A 256 17.82 19.98 0.05
N PHE A 257 17.60 18.68 -0.02
CA PHE A 257 18.49 17.72 -0.63
C PHE A 257 17.77 16.96 -1.73
N GLU A 258 18.35 17.00 -2.93
CA GLU A 258 17.71 16.52 -4.15
C GLU A 258 18.64 15.57 -4.90
N ARG A 259 18.02 14.61 -5.59
CA ARG A 259 18.72 13.59 -6.36
C ARG A 259 18.55 13.84 -7.86
N GLN A 260 19.66 13.80 -8.59
CA GLN A 260 19.66 13.91 -10.05
C GLN A 260 20.45 12.76 -10.69
N ARG A 261 19.80 11.89 -11.47
CA ARG A 261 20.50 10.96 -12.36
C ARG A 261 20.82 11.63 -13.70
N ILE A 262 22.05 11.44 -14.16
CA ILE A 262 22.55 11.92 -15.45
C ILE A 262 23.04 10.69 -16.19
N TYR A 263 22.61 10.51 -17.44
CA TYR A 263 22.92 9.32 -18.24
C TYR A 263 24.05 9.54 -19.26
N GLU A 264 24.31 10.79 -19.64
CA GLU A 264 25.33 11.16 -20.63
C GLU A 264 26.23 12.31 -20.12
N PRO A 265 27.54 12.31 -20.42
CA PRO A 265 28.28 11.28 -21.18
C PRO A 265 28.55 9.99 -20.39
N GLU A 266 28.43 10.03 -19.06
CA GLU A 266 28.58 8.88 -18.16
C GLU A 266 27.42 8.84 -17.18
N HIS A 267 27.00 7.65 -16.79
CA HIS A 267 25.93 7.47 -15.80
C HIS A 267 26.44 7.88 -14.40
N VAL A 268 25.88 8.96 -13.85
CA VAL A 268 26.21 9.46 -12.52
C VAL A 268 24.95 9.95 -11.81
N THR A 269 24.87 9.69 -10.50
CA THR A 269 23.89 10.30 -9.61
C THR A 269 24.56 11.42 -8.82
N ARG A 270 23.98 12.62 -8.88
CA ARG A 270 24.36 13.78 -8.07
C ARG A 270 23.40 13.97 -6.92
N ILE A 271 23.95 14.32 -5.76
CA ILE A 271 23.19 14.81 -4.62
C ILE A 271 23.42 16.31 -4.51
N TRP A 272 22.34 17.06 -4.68
CA TRP A 272 22.30 18.51 -4.55
C TRP A 272 21.94 18.89 -3.13
N ARG A 273 22.52 20.00 -2.67
CA ARG A 273 22.14 20.72 -1.46
C ARG A 273 21.71 22.12 -1.88
N ILE A 274 20.48 22.48 -1.53
CA ILE A 274 19.88 23.77 -1.83
C ILE A 274 19.55 24.44 -0.49
N THR A 275 20.15 25.59 -0.27
CA THR A 275 19.90 26.47 0.88
C THR A 275 19.17 27.72 0.40
N ALA A 276 18.84 28.64 1.31
CA ALA A 276 18.25 29.92 0.93
C ALA A 276 19.15 30.75 -0.02
N ASP A 277 20.48 30.60 0.08
CA ASP A 277 21.43 31.49 -0.59
C ASP A 277 22.38 30.76 -1.57
N SER A 278 22.46 29.43 -1.52
CA SER A 278 23.36 28.63 -2.35
C SER A 278 22.75 27.32 -2.85
N SER A 279 23.30 26.81 -3.94
CA SER A 279 22.97 25.53 -4.57
C SER A 279 24.27 24.86 -5.00
N GLU A 280 24.54 23.66 -4.49
CA GLU A 280 25.80 22.95 -4.75
C GLU A 280 25.61 21.43 -4.83
N VAL A 281 26.47 20.76 -5.59
CA VAL A 281 26.56 19.30 -5.60
C VAL A 281 27.51 18.87 -4.47
N ILE A 282 27.00 18.11 -3.51
CA ILE A 282 27.75 17.68 -2.32
C ILE A 282 28.29 16.25 -2.44
N PHE A 283 27.75 15.45 -3.37
CA PHE A 283 28.18 14.08 -3.59
C PHE A 283 27.82 13.59 -4.99
N GLU A 284 28.69 12.78 -5.58
CA GLU A 284 28.49 12.16 -6.89
C GLU A 284 28.94 10.69 -6.85
N TYR A 285 28.19 9.81 -7.51
CA TYR A 285 28.57 8.41 -7.62
C TYR A 285 28.01 7.77 -8.90
N ALA A 286 28.75 6.81 -9.46
CA ALA A 286 28.42 6.13 -10.73
C ALA A 286 27.40 4.99 -10.57
N ASP A 287 26.38 5.19 -9.73
CA ASP A 287 25.23 4.29 -9.54
C ASP A 287 24.06 5.10 -8.95
N GLU A 288 22.87 4.52 -8.92
CA GLU A 288 21.72 5.11 -8.23
C GLU A 288 21.94 5.18 -6.72
N LEU A 289 21.54 6.30 -6.12
CA LEU A 289 21.67 6.57 -4.70
C LEU A 289 20.31 6.80 -4.04
N THR A 290 20.20 6.41 -2.77
CA THR A 290 19.09 6.78 -1.88
C THR A 290 19.63 7.68 -0.77
N ILE A 291 18.89 8.76 -0.48
CA ILE A 291 19.22 9.74 0.57
C ILE A 291 18.37 9.43 1.79
N LEU A 292 18.99 9.36 2.98
CA LEU A 292 18.29 9.19 4.25
C LEU A 292 18.81 10.20 5.30
N PRO A 293 17.94 11.03 5.90
CA PRO A 293 18.30 11.79 7.09
C PRO A 293 18.63 10.86 8.27
N VAL A 294 19.81 11.04 8.88
CA VAL A 294 20.28 10.22 10.02
C VAL A 294 20.64 11.09 11.22
N GLY A 295 19.68 11.94 11.60
CA GLY A 295 19.80 12.88 12.70
C GLY A 295 20.14 14.31 12.26
N PRO A 296 20.35 15.23 13.22
CA PRO A 296 20.54 16.65 12.93
C PRO A 296 21.74 16.89 12.00
N GLY A 297 21.50 17.53 10.86
CA GLY A 297 22.55 17.94 9.91
C GLY A 297 23.32 16.78 9.26
N ARG A 298 22.83 15.53 9.37
CA ARG A 298 23.53 14.34 8.86
C ARG A 298 22.69 13.60 7.84
N LEU A 299 23.34 13.12 6.79
CA LEU A 299 22.75 12.30 5.75
C LEU A 299 23.53 11.00 5.59
N LEU A 300 22.80 9.95 5.27
CA LEU A 300 23.33 8.68 4.77
C LEU A 300 22.98 8.55 3.29
N PHE A 301 24.00 8.45 2.45
CA PHE A 301 23.86 8.12 1.04
C PHE A 301 24.08 6.62 0.88
N MET A 302 23.09 5.92 0.33
CA MET A 302 23.15 4.48 0.15
C MET A 302 23.12 4.14 -1.33
N GLN A 303 24.02 3.26 -1.75
CA GLN A 303 23.96 2.67 -3.07
C GLN A 303 22.66 1.85 -3.21
N HIS A 304 21.90 2.09 -4.27
CA HIS A 304 20.63 1.40 -4.50
C HIS A 304 20.86 -0.10 -4.74
N ASN A 305 21.79 -0.42 -5.65
CA ASN A 305 22.08 -1.77 -6.14
C ASN A 305 23.42 -2.33 -5.66
N GLY A 306 23.82 -2.00 -4.44
CA GLY A 306 25.04 -2.54 -3.89
C GLY A 306 25.22 -2.24 -2.41
N PRO A 307 26.38 -2.62 -1.85
CA PRO A 307 26.61 -2.57 -0.42
C PRO A 307 27.19 -1.23 0.05
N ARG A 308 27.57 -0.31 -0.84
CA ARG A 308 28.29 0.90 -0.43
C ARG A 308 27.35 1.93 0.18
N CYS A 309 27.81 2.60 1.22
CA CYS A 309 27.14 3.78 1.76
C CYS A 309 28.16 4.80 2.27
N TRP A 310 27.71 6.04 2.39
CA TRP A 310 28.52 7.18 2.80
C TRP A 310 27.74 8.05 3.78
N THR A 311 28.44 8.64 4.74
CA THR A 311 27.87 9.63 5.64
C THR A 311 28.33 11.02 5.24
N TRP A 312 27.40 11.96 5.24
CA TRP A 312 27.66 13.38 5.05
C TRP A 312 27.18 14.17 6.27
N ASN A 313 27.89 15.24 6.61
CA ASN A 313 27.57 16.10 7.74
C ASN A 313 27.71 17.58 7.33
N GLN A 314 26.75 18.39 7.73
CA GLN A 314 26.74 19.84 7.54
C GLN A 314 27.97 20.55 8.14
N GLU A 315 28.59 20.02 9.20
CA GLU A 315 29.84 20.55 9.78
C GLU A 315 31.05 20.36 8.85
N SER A 316 30.97 19.43 7.89
CA SER A 316 31.99 19.15 6.89
C SER A 316 31.35 19.01 5.50
N PRO A 317 30.71 20.08 4.98
CA PRO A 317 29.73 20.00 3.90
C PRO A 317 30.35 19.59 2.56
N HIS A 318 31.67 19.68 2.41
CA HIS A 318 32.40 19.30 1.20
C HIS A 318 33.01 17.90 1.26
N GLN A 319 32.66 17.08 2.26
CA GLN A 319 33.21 15.73 2.42
C GLN A 319 32.13 14.71 2.79
N ALA A 320 32.01 13.67 1.97
CA ALA A 320 31.29 12.45 2.31
C ALA A 320 32.30 11.36 2.71
N PHE A 321 32.05 10.70 3.83
CA PHE A 321 32.92 9.65 4.37
C PHE A 321 32.35 8.28 4.04
N VAL A 322 33.20 7.36 3.57
CA VAL A 322 32.80 5.98 3.31
C VAL A 322 32.42 5.30 4.64
N ALA A 323 31.19 4.84 4.73
CA ALA A 323 30.68 4.08 5.86
C ALA A 323 30.89 2.56 5.64
N LYS A 324 30.49 1.75 6.61
CA LYS A 324 30.64 0.30 6.51
C LYS A 324 29.69 -0.26 5.43
N PRO A 325 30.09 -1.36 4.75
CA PRO A 325 29.23 -1.97 3.75
C PRO A 325 27.91 -2.46 4.36
N MET A 326 26.80 -2.16 3.69
CA MET A 326 25.47 -2.62 4.06
C MET A 326 25.36 -4.14 3.95
N PRO A 327 24.62 -4.81 4.85
CA PRO A 327 24.61 -6.27 4.96
C PRO A 327 23.77 -6.97 3.88
N ALA A 328 22.95 -6.23 3.14
CA ALA A 328 22.02 -6.80 2.16
C ALA A 328 21.81 -5.89 0.95
N GLU A 329 21.55 -6.54 -0.19
CA GLU A 329 20.98 -5.93 -1.38
C GLU A 329 19.47 -5.77 -1.17
N ALA A 330 18.95 -4.58 -1.49
CA ALA A 330 17.57 -4.22 -1.18
C ALA A 330 16.76 -3.82 -2.43
N TYR A 331 17.42 -3.43 -3.54
CA TYR A 331 16.75 -2.92 -4.75
C TYR A 331 15.60 -1.95 -4.38
N LYS A 332 14.37 -2.23 -4.80
CA LYS A 332 13.14 -1.49 -4.46
C LYS A 332 12.91 -1.27 -2.95
N LEU A 333 13.37 -2.17 -2.08
CA LEU A 333 13.19 -2.06 -0.62
C LEU A 333 14.11 -1.02 0.01
N ARG A 334 15.07 -0.46 -0.76
CA ARG A 334 15.95 0.61 -0.28
C ARG A 334 15.15 1.86 0.13
N ALA A 335 14.04 2.14 -0.56
CA ALA A 335 13.14 3.25 -0.24
C ALA A 335 12.49 3.11 1.15
N SER A 336 12.38 1.89 1.67
CA SER A 336 11.78 1.58 2.97
C SER A 336 12.78 1.63 4.14
N THR A 337 13.94 2.25 3.94
CA THR A 337 14.97 2.37 4.99
C THR A 337 14.55 3.39 6.05
N ALA A 338 14.77 3.07 7.33
CA ALA A 338 14.47 3.97 8.44
C ALA A 338 15.68 4.26 9.32
N TYR A 339 15.79 5.49 9.84
CA TYR A 339 16.79 5.87 10.82
C TYR A 339 16.31 5.54 12.23
N LEU A 340 17.05 4.68 12.94
CA LEU A 340 16.70 4.19 14.29
C LEU A 340 17.32 5.04 15.41
N GLY A 341 18.17 6.01 15.09
CA GLY A 341 18.91 6.78 16.09
C GLY A 341 20.39 6.45 16.13
N GLY A 342 21.20 7.42 16.58
CA GLY A 342 22.66 7.30 16.62
C GLY A 342 23.26 7.05 15.24
N ASP A 343 23.83 5.86 15.06
CA ASP A 343 24.40 5.40 13.79
C ASP A 343 23.70 4.14 13.27
N GLU A 344 22.46 3.92 13.69
CA GLU A 344 21.69 2.71 13.38
C GLU A 344 20.56 3.01 12.39
N VAL A 345 20.39 2.11 11.42
CA VAL A 345 19.31 2.13 10.43
C VAL A 345 18.64 0.76 10.34
N LEU A 346 17.38 0.77 9.97
CA LEU A 346 16.60 -0.42 9.62
C LEU A 346 16.58 -0.58 8.10
N LEU A 347 17.06 -1.71 7.61
CA LEU A 347 17.07 -2.08 6.20
C LEU A 347 16.19 -3.30 5.97
N PHE A 348 15.73 -3.48 4.73
CA PHE A 348 14.93 -4.64 4.35
C PHE A 348 15.48 -5.33 3.11
N SER A 349 15.36 -6.65 3.06
CA SER A 349 15.72 -7.45 1.90
C SER A 349 14.75 -8.61 1.72
N GLU A 350 14.72 -9.18 0.52
CA GLU A 350 13.96 -10.40 0.25
C GLU A 350 14.83 -11.64 0.54
N GLY A 351 14.23 -12.67 1.11
CA GLY A 351 14.78 -14.01 1.27
C GLY A 351 13.83 -15.05 0.66
N ALA A 352 14.29 -16.29 0.57
CA ALA A 352 13.48 -17.39 0.06
C ALA A 352 13.40 -18.53 1.08
N ARG A 353 12.22 -19.15 1.19
CA ARG A 353 11.98 -20.35 1.99
C ARG A 353 11.22 -21.39 1.17
N GLN A 354 11.47 -22.66 1.43
CA GLN A 354 10.67 -23.73 0.85
C GLN A 354 9.26 -23.78 1.46
N ASN A 355 8.21 -23.88 0.65
CA ASN A 355 6.85 -24.09 1.17
C ASN A 355 6.78 -25.42 1.94
N VAL A 356 6.13 -25.39 3.10
CA VAL A 356 6.06 -26.54 4.03
C VAL A 356 5.05 -27.61 3.58
N GLU A 357 4.07 -27.24 2.76
CA GLU A 357 3.02 -28.12 2.27
C GLU A 357 3.41 -28.81 0.95
N HIS A 358 4.25 -28.17 0.13
CA HIS A 358 4.69 -28.71 -1.15
C HIS A 358 6.10 -28.27 -1.57
N SER A 359 7.03 -29.22 -1.72
CA SER A 359 8.44 -28.98 -2.07
C SER A 359 8.68 -28.43 -3.49
N GLY A 360 7.63 -28.33 -4.32
CA GLY A 360 7.70 -27.68 -5.63
C GLY A 360 7.54 -26.16 -5.58
N TYR A 361 7.14 -25.57 -4.45
CA TYR A 361 6.86 -24.13 -4.33
C TYR A 361 7.81 -23.45 -3.35
N GLN A 362 8.30 -22.27 -3.73
CA GLN A 362 9.09 -21.40 -2.86
C GLN A 362 8.28 -20.17 -2.45
N GLU A 363 8.54 -19.70 -1.23
CA GLU A 363 7.94 -18.54 -0.60
C GLU A 363 8.98 -17.43 -0.53
N THR A 364 8.62 -16.21 -0.97
CA THR A 364 9.43 -15.02 -0.71
C THR A 364 9.12 -14.50 0.68
N VAL A 365 10.14 -14.38 1.54
CA VAL A 365 10.01 -13.91 2.92
C VAL A 365 10.78 -12.60 3.08
N LEU A 366 10.18 -11.63 3.75
CA LEU A 366 10.83 -10.35 4.02
C LEU A 366 11.78 -10.47 5.23
N LEU A 367 12.96 -9.87 5.13
CA LEU A 367 13.97 -9.83 6.17
C LEU A 367 14.17 -8.38 6.60
N ALA A 368 14.16 -8.12 7.91
CA ALA A 368 14.51 -6.83 8.49
C ALA A 368 15.92 -6.89 9.09
N TRP A 369 16.72 -5.87 8.86
CA TRP A 369 18.11 -5.78 9.32
C TRP A 369 18.29 -4.52 10.14
N ARG A 370 18.77 -4.66 11.37
CA ARG A 370 19.29 -3.54 12.15
C ARG A 370 20.77 -3.42 11.84
N PHE A 371 21.18 -2.27 11.32
CA PHE A 371 22.54 -2.06 10.82
C PHE A 371 23.13 -0.78 11.38
N ASN A 372 24.30 -0.90 12.01
CA ASN A 372 25.08 0.25 12.42
C ASN A 372 26.11 0.61 11.33
N PHE A 373 25.89 1.72 10.62
CA PHE A 373 26.68 2.06 9.44
C PHE A 373 28.12 2.52 9.77
N MET A 374 28.42 2.86 11.03
CA MET A 374 29.77 3.23 11.45
C MET A 374 30.61 2.02 11.90
N THR A 375 30.01 1.09 12.65
CA THR A 375 30.70 -0.09 13.21
C THR A 375 30.63 -1.30 12.28
N GLY A 376 29.57 -1.40 11.47
CA GLY A 376 29.29 -2.54 10.58
C GLY A 376 28.55 -3.68 11.28
N THR A 377 28.16 -3.49 12.55
CA THR A 377 27.37 -4.47 13.29
C THR A 377 25.99 -4.59 12.66
N ALA A 378 25.54 -5.81 12.42
CA ALA A 378 24.21 -6.09 11.87
C ALA A 378 23.56 -7.27 12.58
N THR A 379 22.26 -7.17 12.81
CA THR A 379 21.39 -8.26 13.25
C THR A 379 20.18 -8.35 12.33
N LYS A 380 19.56 -9.53 12.24
CA LYS A 380 18.50 -9.81 11.26
C LYS A 380 17.30 -10.50 11.89
N ALA A 381 16.11 -10.07 11.50
CA ALA A 381 14.86 -10.76 11.81
C ALA A 381 14.15 -11.23 10.53
N THR A 382 13.59 -12.44 10.58
CA THR A 382 12.70 -12.97 9.53
C THR A 382 11.27 -12.53 9.84
N LEU A 383 10.61 -11.84 8.89
CA LEU A 383 9.26 -11.32 9.10
C LEU A 383 8.20 -12.36 8.71
N ASP A 384 8.11 -13.43 9.51
CA ASP A 384 7.16 -14.51 9.27
C ASP A 384 5.70 -14.03 9.33
N GLY A 385 5.02 -14.14 8.19
CA GLY A 385 3.63 -13.72 8.02
C GLY A 385 3.46 -12.27 7.57
N PHE A 386 4.54 -11.53 7.31
CA PHE A 386 4.47 -10.23 6.65
C PHE A 386 4.28 -10.42 5.13
N GLY A 387 3.34 -9.69 4.53
CA GLY A 387 2.96 -9.84 3.12
C GLY A 387 1.56 -10.44 2.97
N SER A 388 1.41 -11.38 2.03
CA SER A 388 0.14 -12.05 1.71
C SER A 388 0.17 -13.56 1.95
N GLU A 389 -0.99 -14.09 2.34
CA GLU A 389 -1.30 -15.51 2.50
C GLU A 389 -2.55 -15.85 1.68
N LEU A 390 -2.39 -16.73 0.70
CA LEU A 390 -3.46 -17.17 -0.20
C LEU A 390 -3.53 -18.70 -0.23
N ARG A 391 -4.75 -19.25 -0.23
CA ARG A 391 -4.97 -20.67 -0.54
C ARG A 391 -5.12 -20.84 -2.04
N GLN A 392 -4.22 -21.59 -2.66
CA GLN A 392 -4.20 -21.79 -4.11
C GLN A 392 -4.33 -23.28 -4.44
N ASP A 393 -5.21 -23.61 -5.40
CA ASP A 393 -5.23 -24.92 -6.05
C ASP A 393 -4.03 -25.01 -7.01
N THR A 394 -3.15 -25.98 -6.76
CA THR A 394 -1.88 -26.16 -7.49
C THR A 394 -1.99 -27.12 -8.66
N ARG A 395 -3.21 -27.60 -8.98
CA ARG A 395 -3.40 -28.45 -10.15
C ARG A 395 -3.12 -27.68 -11.43
N LEU A 396 -2.34 -28.29 -12.30
CA LEU A 396 -2.09 -27.79 -13.65
C LEU A 396 -3.12 -28.32 -14.66
N LEU A 397 -3.72 -29.49 -14.37
CA LEU A 397 -4.70 -30.14 -15.24
C LEU A 397 -5.92 -30.56 -14.42
N VAL A 398 -7.11 -30.41 -15.00
CA VAL A 398 -8.40 -30.77 -14.36
C VAL A 398 -8.45 -32.26 -13.95
N THR A 399 -7.70 -33.11 -14.64
CA THR A 399 -7.58 -34.55 -14.36
C THR A 399 -6.73 -34.88 -13.13
N GLN A 400 -5.96 -33.92 -12.61
CA GLN A 400 -5.16 -34.10 -11.41
C GLN A 400 -6.06 -34.07 -10.16
N PRO A 401 -5.70 -34.81 -9.10
CA PRO A 401 -6.40 -34.70 -7.82
C PRO A 401 -6.24 -33.29 -7.25
N LYS A 402 -7.32 -32.73 -6.70
CA LYS A 402 -7.31 -31.38 -6.13
C LYS A 402 -6.26 -31.29 -5.02
N GLN A 403 -5.33 -30.35 -5.17
CA GLN A 403 -4.29 -30.10 -4.20
C GLN A 403 -4.26 -28.61 -3.92
N VAL A 404 -4.66 -28.22 -2.72
CA VAL A 404 -4.68 -26.82 -2.31
C VAL A 404 -3.56 -26.62 -1.31
N ILE A 405 -2.68 -25.66 -1.59
CA ILE A 405 -1.62 -25.26 -0.66
C ILE A 405 -1.85 -23.83 -0.17
N THR A 406 -1.26 -23.49 0.96
CA THR A 406 -1.14 -22.11 1.43
C THR A 406 0.15 -21.51 0.92
N LEU A 407 0.07 -20.49 0.05
CA LEU A 407 1.22 -19.70 -0.38
C LEU A 407 1.35 -18.46 0.50
N ARG A 408 2.52 -18.32 1.13
CA ARG A 408 2.91 -17.13 1.89
C ARG A 408 3.99 -16.41 1.10
N THR A 409 3.73 -15.18 0.71
CA THR A 409 4.67 -14.48 -0.15
C THR A 409 4.58 -12.97 0.01
N PHE A 410 5.74 -12.34 -0.13
CA PHE A 410 5.87 -10.90 -0.30
C PHE A 410 5.99 -10.57 -1.80
N HIS A 411 4.91 -10.03 -2.37
CA HIS A 411 4.86 -9.55 -3.76
C HIS A 411 4.25 -8.15 -3.83
N GLY A 412 4.82 -7.24 -3.04
CA GLY A 412 4.29 -5.88 -2.93
C GLY A 412 5.35 -4.84 -2.60
N GLN A 413 4.84 -3.71 -2.14
CA GLN A 413 5.62 -2.60 -1.62
C GLN A 413 5.58 -2.62 -0.09
N LEU A 414 6.71 -2.26 0.50
CA LEU A 414 6.86 -2.05 1.93
C LEU A 414 6.95 -0.54 2.17
N HIS A 415 6.13 -0.02 3.07
CA HIS A 415 6.28 1.35 3.56
C HIS A 415 6.63 1.31 5.04
N VAL A 416 7.59 2.14 5.43
CA VAL A 416 8.06 2.24 6.81
C VAL A 416 7.91 3.68 7.25
N ALA A 417 7.10 3.89 8.29
CA ALA A 417 6.81 5.19 8.84
C ALA A 417 7.04 5.20 10.35
N ARG A 418 7.33 6.39 10.87
CA ARG A 418 7.47 6.57 12.31
C ARG A 418 6.11 6.44 12.99
N GLY A 419 6.07 5.71 14.11
CA GLY A 419 4.94 5.66 15.04
C GLY A 419 5.16 6.53 16.28
N HIS A 420 4.28 6.40 17.28
CA HIS A 420 4.46 7.04 18.59
C HIS A 420 5.66 6.43 19.35
N GLY A 421 6.30 7.21 20.24
CA GLY A 421 7.33 6.68 21.14
C GLY A 421 8.43 5.93 20.39
N ASP A 422 8.72 4.67 20.72
CA ASP A 422 9.70 3.82 20.00
C ASP A 422 9.05 2.90 18.93
N TRP A 423 7.79 3.15 18.60
CA TRP A 423 7.06 2.36 17.62
C TRP A 423 7.28 2.84 16.19
N TRP A 424 7.27 1.89 15.27
CA TRP A 424 7.32 2.07 13.82
C TRP A 424 6.12 1.38 13.20
N VAL A 425 5.65 1.87 12.06
CA VAL A 425 4.58 1.25 11.28
C VAL A 425 5.18 0.71 10.00
N TRP A 426 5.02 -0.59 9.77
CA TRP A 426 5.41 -1.27 8.55
C TRP A 426 4.16 -1.70 7.80
N SER A 427 3.88 -1.08 6.65
CA SER A 427 2.69 -1.32 5.86
C SER A 427 3.03 -2.10 4.59
N TYR A 428 2.12 -2.98 4.18
CA TYR A 428 2.27 -3.78 2.97
C TYR A 428 1.19 -3.37 1.96
N ARG A 429 1.62 -2.98 0.76
CA ARG A 429 0.71 -2.70 -0.35
C ARG A 429 0.89 -3.71 -1.46
N ALA A 430 -0.19 -4.41 -1.81
CA ALA A 430 -0.24 -5.28 -2.96
C ALA A 430 -1.68 -5.52 -3.44
N ASN A 431 -1.80 -5.79 -4.74
CA ASN A 431 -3.04 -6.26 -5.37
C ASN A 431 -3.09 -7.80 -5.35
N THR A 432 -2.83 -8.40 -4.19
CA THR A 432 -2.88 -9.85 -3.99
C THR A 432 -4.16 -10.26 -3.29
N PHE A 433 -4.68 -11.42 -3.65
CA PHE A 433 -5.78 -12.08 -2.97
C PHE A 433 -5.40 -12.65 -1.61
N GLY A 434 -6.41 -13.01 -0.85
CA GLY A 434 -6.32 -13.68 0.44
C GLY A 434 -6.07 -12.71 1.59
N THR A 435 -5.52 -13.27 2.68
CA THR A 435 -5.20 -12.50 3.88
C THR A 435 -3.89 -11.77 3.66
N HIS A 436 -3.83 -10.48 3.93
CA HIS A 436 -2.58 -9.74 3.83
C HIS A 436 -2.37 -8.82 5.02
N THR A 437 -1.11 -8.45 5.23
CA THR A 437 -0.71 -7.47 6.24
C THR A 437 -1.25 -6.11 5.84
N LEU A 438 -1.90 -5.41 6.77
CA LEU A 438 -2.21 -3.99 6.62
C LEU A 438 -1.11 -3.14 7.25
N ALA A 439 -0.79 -3.43 8.51
CA ALA A 439 0.26 -2.76 9.26
C ALA A 439 0.84 -3.66 10.36
N TRP A 440 2.16 -3.67 10.50
CA TRP A 440 2.83 -4.14 11.71
C TRP A 440 3.33 -2.93 12.49
N PHE A 441 2.97 -2.85 13.77
CA PHE A 441 3.54 -1.88 14.69
C PHE A 441 4.71 -2.56 15.39
N TRP A 442 5.94 -2.13 15.13
CA TRP A 442 7.14 -2.69 15.75
C TRP A 442 7.77 -1.70 16.73
N ASN A 443 8.03 -2.13 17.96
CA ASN A 443 8.72 -1.33 18.96
C ASN A 443 10.23 -1.58 18.91
N GLN A 444 11.01 -0.55 18.61
CA GLN A 444 12.45 -0.64 18.42
C GLN A 444 13.22 -1.08 19.68
N GLY A 445 12.73 -0.73 20.87
CA GLY A 445 13.42 -0.98 22.14
C GLY A 445 13.15 -2.37 22.73
N SER A 446 11.94 -2.89 22.53
CA SER A 446 11.49 -4.17 23.09
C SER A 446 11.34 -5.29 22.06
N ASP A 447 11.43 -4.94 20.77
CA ASP A 447 11.11 -5.78 19.62
C ASP A 447 9.68 -6.35 19.62
N GLU A 448 8.78 -5.79 20.41
CA GLU A 448 7.36 -6.13 20.38
C GLU A 448 6.74 -5.73 19.04
N VAL A 449 5.89 -6.61 18.49
CA VAL A 449 5.16 -6.41 17.25
C VAL A 449 3.68 -6.67 17.46
N VAL A 450 2.85 -5.69 17.09
CA VAL A 450 1.39 -5.80 16.99
C VAL A 450 1.00 -5.85 15.52
N LYS A 451 0.19 -6.83 15.10
CA LYS A 451 -0.05 -7.13 13.67
C LYS A 451 -1.50 -6.90 13.25
N LEU A 452 -1.75 -5.91 12.39
CA LEU A 452 -3.03 -5.66 11.74
C LEU A 452 -3.07 -6.29 10.34
N SER A 453 -4.20 -6.90 9.99
CA SER A 453 -4.40 -7.65 8.73
C SER A 453 -5.75 -7.32 8.10
N SER A 454 -5.95 -7.74 6.85
CA SER A 454 -7.22 -7.58 6.13
C SER A 454 -8.42 -8.31 6.77
N LYS A 455 -8.19 -9.17 7.78
CA LYS A 455 -9.26 -9.76 8.60
C LYS A 455 -9.77 -8.85 9.71
N ASP A 456 -8.95 -7.88 10.10
CA ASP A 456 -9.30 -6.92 11.16
C ASP A 456 -10.12 -5.77 10.58
N ILE A 457 -9.70 -5.24 9.42
CA ILE A 457 -10.43 -4.26 8.63
C ILE A 457 -10.80 -4.92 7.30
N PRO A 458 -11.94 -5.62 7.22
CA PRO A 458 -12.34 -6.27 5.98
C PRO A 458 -12.71 -5.22 4.93
N ARG A 459 -12.69 -5.64 3.65
CA ARG A 459 -13.16 -4.90 2.46
C ARG A 459 -12.29 -3.76 1.94
N ILE A 460 -11.48 -3.15 2.79
CA ILE A 460 -10.60 -2.04 2.38
C ILE A 460 -9.14 -2.32 2.72
N LYS A 461 -8.24 -1.53 2.15
CA LYS A 461 -6.78 -1.69 2.32
C LYS A 461 -6.14 -0.34 2.69
N PRO A 462 -6.51 0.22 3.85
CA PRO A 462 -6.12 1.58 4.18
C PRO A 462 -4.62 1.65 4.49
N ASP A 463 -4.05 2.81 4.20
CA ASP A 463 -2.73 3.14 4.71
C ASP A 463 -2.81 3.59 6.16
N VAL A 464 -2.05 2.93 7.03
CA VAL A 464 -1.97 3.32 8.43
C VAL A 464 -0.78 4.23 8.66
N ARG A 465 -1.01 5.42 9.23
CA ARG A 465 0.05 6.35 9.64
C ARG A 465 -0.21 6.88 11.04
N TYR A 466 0.86 7.13 11.78
CA TYR A 466 0.76 7.85 13.05
C TYR A 466 0.74 9.35 12.80
N VAL A 467 -0.16 10.07 13.46
CA VAL A 467 -0.26 11.52 13.39
C VAL A 467 0.09 12.12 14.75
N PRO A 468 1.28 12.73 14.90
CA PRO A 468 1.76 13.26 16.17
C PRO A 468 0.83 14.30 16.80
N GLY A 469 0.20 15.18 16.00
CA GLY A 469 -0.69 16.22 16.51
C GLY A 469 -1.90 15.68 17.28
N GLN A 470 -2.30 14.43 17.00
CA GLN A 470 -3.42 13.77 17.68
C GLN A 470 -2.99 12.67 18.65
N ASP A 471 -1.70 12.30 18.67
CA ASP A 471 -1.22 11.07 19.31
C ASP A 471 -2.05 9.83 18.93
N ARG A 472 -2.42 9.73 17.64
CA ARG A 472 -3.30 8.67 17.13
C ARG A 472 -2.83 8.13 15.79
N TYR A 473 -3.21 6.88 15.51
CA TYR A 473 -3.04 6.28 14.19
C TYR A 473 -4.29 6.54 13.37
N LEU A 474 -4.11 6.95 12.12
CA LEU A 474 -5.19 7.13 11.15
C LEU A 474 -5.08 6.07 10.04
N ALA A 475 -6.23 5.57 9.61
CA ALA A 475 -6.42 4.75 8.42
C ALA A 475 -6.88 5.65 7.27
N PHE A 476 -6.02 5.81 6.26
CA PHE A 476 -6.29 6.61 5.07
C PHE A 476 -6.83 5.70 3.96
N GLU A 477 -8.01 6.01 3.47
CA GLU A 477 -8.61 5.43 2.27
C GLU A 477 -8.96 6.56 1.28
N THR A 478 -9.24 6.20 0.03
CA THR A 478 -9.53 7.15 -1.05
C THR A 478 -10.76 8.01 -0.76
N GLU A 479 -11.80 7.44 -0.16
CA GLU A 479 -13.08 8.13 0.06
C GLU A 479 -13.23 8.68 1.48
N PHE A 480 -12.34 8.29 2.40
CA PHE A 480 -12.42 8.73 3.79
C PHE A 480 -11.10 8.57 4.54
N VAL A 481 -11.00 9.23 5.68
CA VAL A 481 -10.00 8.94 6.71
C VAL A 481 -10.70 8.57 8.01
N ALA A 482 -10.14 7.63 8.78
CA ALA A 482 -10.69 7.21 10.06
C ALA A 482 -9.60 7.14 11.12
N ARG A 483 -9.99 7.39 12.38
CA ARG A 483 -9.13 7.09 13.53
C ARG A 483 -9.13 5.59 13.80
N LEU A 484 -7.95 5.02 13.99
CA LEU A 484 -7.85 3.72 14.64
C LEU A 484 -8.14 3.86 16.15
N PRO A 485 -8.54 2.76 16.83
CA PRO A 485 -8.61 2.70 18.29
C PRO A 485 -7.34 3.22 18.97
N GLU A 486 -7.43 3.53 20.26
CA GLU A 486 -6.23 3.86 21.01
C GLU A 486 -5.24 2.69 20.95
N PHE A 487 -3.95 2.98 20.87
CA PHE A 487 -2.95 1.94 20.67
C PHE A 487 -2.96 0.86 21.78
N SER A 488 -3.28 1.25 23.01
CA SER A 488 -3.50 0.33 24.14
C SER A 488 -4.62 -0.68 23.89
N GLU A 489 -5.74 -0.25 23.30
CA GLU A 489 -6.87 -1.11 22.94
C GLU A 489 -6.50 -2.06 21.80
N MET A 490 -5.71 -1.57 20.84
CA MET A 490 -5.18 -2.41 19.75
C MET A 490 -4.28 -3.52 20.30
N VAL A 491 -3.37 -3.19 21.23
CA VAL A 491 -2.51 -4.16 21.94
C VAL A 491 -3.36 -5.16 22.73
N GLU A 492 -4.38 -4.71 23.46
CA GLU A 492 -5.26 -5.60 24.22
C GLU A 492 -6.01 -6.60 23.29
N ALA A 493 -6.50 -6.12 22.15
CA ALA A 493 -7.25 -6.95 21.21
C ALA A 493 -6.37 -7.93 20.41
N LYS A 494 -5.12 -7.57 20.14
CA LYS A 494 -4.22 -8.32 19.24
C LYS A 494 -3.16 -9.12 19.98
N GLY A 495 -2.74 -8.65 21.14
CA GLY A 495 -1.51 -9.05 21.81
C GLY A 495 -0.27 -8.53 21.09
N GLY A 496 0.88 -8.72 21.72
CA GLY A 496 2.21 -8.51 21.14
C GLY A 496 2.95 -9.83 20.92
N GLU A 497 3.70 -9.90 19.83
CA GLU A 497 4.69 -10.95 19.57
C GLU A 497 6.09 -10.33 19.62
N ILE A 498 7.13 -11.09 19.99
CA ILE A 498 8.51 -10.58 19.96
C ILE A 498 9.16 -10.96 18.65
N LEU A 499 9.68 -9.98 17.93
CA LEU A 499 10.49 -10.17 16.74
C LEU A 499 11.94 -10.38 17.15
N VAL A 500 12.55 -11.50 16.76
CA VAL A 500 13.92 -11.82 17.18
C VAL A 500 14.90 -11.36 16.11
N PHE A 501 15.79 -10.43 16.48
CA PHE A 501 16.95 -10.03 15.69
C PHE A 501 18.18 -10.85 16.14
N GLU A 502 18.67 -11.71 15.24
CA GLU A 502 19.82 -12.60 15.46
C GLU A 502 21.11 -12.09 14.82
#